data_AF-A0A3C0N2Z2-F1
#
_entry.id   AF-A0A3C0N2Z2-F1
#
_cell.length_a   1.000
_cell.length_b   1.000
_cell.length_c   1.000
_cell.angle_alpha   90.00
_cell.angle_beta   90.00
_cell.angle_gamma   90.00
#
_symmetry.space_group_name_H-M   'P 1'
#
loop_
_entity.id
_entity.type
_entity.pdbx_description
1 polymer ?
#
loop_
_entity_poly.entity_id
_entity_poly.type
_entity_poly.pdbx_seq_one_letter_code
_entity_poly.pdbx_strand_id
1 'polypeptide(L)' 'VANTGDRPIQVGSHFHFYEVNEALNFNREQARGMRLDIPAGTAVRFEPGDEREV' A
#
# COMPACT_ATOMS: atom_id res chain seq x y z
N VAL A 1 -3.55 -6.57 -2.18
CA VAL A 1 -3.83 -5.19 -1.77
C VAL A 1 -4.63 -4.51 -2.87
N ALA A 2 -5.86 -4.10 -2.58
CA ALA A 2 -6.78 -3.52 -3.56
C ALA A 2 -7.11 -2.06 -3.20
N ASN A 3 -7.06 -1.14 -4.17
CA ASN A 3 -7.49 0.25 -3.97
C ASN A 3 -8.99 0.37 -4.27
N THR A 4 -9.80 0.53 -3.23
CA THR A 4 -11.26 0.71 -3.33
C THR A 4 -11.67 2.17 -3.49
N GLY A 5 -10.72 3.10 -3.46
CA GLY A 5 -10.95 4.52 -3.66
C GLY A 5 -11.09 4.92 -5.12
N ASP A 6 -11.52 6.16 -5.32
CA ASP A 6 -11.71 6.80 -6.64
C ASP A 6 -10.47 7.56 -7.13
N ARG A 7 -9.42 7.64 -6.31
CA ARG A 7 -8.18 8.35 -6.57
C ARG A 7 -6.97 7.42 -6.47
N PRO A 8 -5.91 7.69 -7.23
CA PRO A 8 -4.69 6.92 -7.13
C PRO A 8 -4.00 7.11 -5.79
N ILE A 9 -3.40 6.03 -5.27
CA ILE A 9 -2.68 6.01 -4.00
C ILE A 9 -1.25 5.56 -4.27
N GLN A 10 -0.27 6.24 -3.67
CA GLN A 10 1.14 5.89 -3.79
C GLN A 10 1.75 5.73 -2.39
N VAL A 11 2.46 4.62 -2.17
CA VAL A 11 3.06 4.27 -0.88
C VAL A 11 4.57 4.12 -1.05
N GLY A 12 5.33 4.84 -0.24
CA GLY A 12 6.81 4.80 -0.27
C GLY A 12 7.41 3.60 0.46
N SER A 13 8.67 3.30 0.16
CA SER A 13 9.39 2.10 0.64
C SER A 13 9.54 1.95 2.16
N HIS A 14 9.52 3.06 2.91
CA HIS A 14 9.74 3.07 4.37
C HIS A 14 8.51 3.49 5.17
N PHE A 15 7.38 3.68 4.51
CA PHE A 15 6.13 3.98 5.22
C PHE A 15 5.62 2.72 5.93
N HIS A 16 5.09 2.86 7.14
CA HIS A 16 4.51 1.75 7.89
C HIS A 16 3.25 1.26 7.18
N PHE A 17 3.33 0.07 6.55
CA PHE A 17 2.29 -0.38 5.62
C PHE A 17 0.94 -0.60 6.31
N TYR A 18 0.93 -0.90 7.60
CA TYR A 18 -0.28 -0.98 8.44
C TYR A 18 -1.11 0.32 8.45
N GLU A 19 -0.45 1.48 8.36
CA GLU A 19 -1.06 2.81 8.53
C GLU A 19 -1.37 3.50 7.20
N VAL A 20 -1.25 2.78 6.07
CA VAL A 20 -1.57 3.36 4.77
C VAL A 20 -3.05 3.70 4.67
N ASN A 21 -3.38 4.51 3.65
CA ASN A 21 -4.72 4.98 3.37
C ASN A 21 -5.78 3.87 3.53
N GLU A 22 -6.87 4.18 4.23
CA GLU A 22 -8.00 3.28 4.51
C GLU A 22 -8.68 2.74 3.25
N ALA A 23 -8.58 3.44 2.13
CA ALA A 23 -9.04 2.98 0.82
C ALA A 23 -8.21 1.81 0.24
N LEU A 24 -7.05 1.48 0.82
CA LEU A 24 -6.35 0.23 0.50
C LEU A 24 -6.89 -0.91 1.36
N ASN A 25 -7.54 -1.87 0.70
CA ASN A 25 -8.09 -3.07 1.30
C ASN A 25 -7.08 -4.24 1.24
N PHE A 26 -6.70 -4.75 2.40
CA PHE A 26 -5.79 -5.87 2.61
C PHE A 26 -5.84 -6.32 4.09
N ASN A 27 -5.16 -7.42 4.43
CA ASN A 27 -5.05 -7.85 5.82
C ASN A 27 -4.10 -6.94 6.61
N ARG A 28 -4.64 -5.95 7.33
CA ARG A 28 -3.84 -5.00 8.12
C ARG A 28 -3.03 -5.69 9.19
N GLU A 29 -3.59 -6.62 9.94
CA GLU A 29 -2.87 -7.28 11.04
C GLU A 29 -1.60 -8.01 10.56
N GLN A 30 -1.60 -8.55 9.34
CA GLN A 30 -0.40 -9.14 8.74
C GLN A 30 0.68 -8.10 8.40
N ALA A 31 0.30 -6.86 8.12
CA ALA A 31 1.22 -5.78 7.74
C ALA A 31 1.75 -4.97 8.95
N ARG A 32 1.39 -5.34 10.18
CA ARG A 32 1.80 -4.62 11.39
C ARG A 32 3.31 -4.72 11.60
N GLY A 33 3.96 -3.57 11.72
CA GLY A 33 5.42 -3.46 11.81
C GLY A 33 6.15 -3.68 10.48
N MET A 34 5.43 -3.83 9.36
CA MET A 34 6.01 -4.07 8.05
C MET A 34 6.05 -2.80 7.19
N ARG A 35 6.91 -2.83 6.18
CA ARG A 35 7.05 -1.84 5.10
C ARG A 35 7.22 -2.58 3.78
N LEU A 36 7.07 -1.87 2.66
CA LEU A 36 7.26 -2.45 1.33
C LEU A 36 8.71 -2.93 1.14
N ASP A 37 8.87 -4.14 0.60
CA ASP A 37 10.17 -4.70 0.24
C ASP A 37 10.60 -4.25 -1.16
N ILE A 38 10.87 -2.95 -1.28
CA ILE A 38 11.32 -2.30 -2.52
C ILE A 38 12.54 -1.42 -2.24
N PRO A 39 13.33 -1.03 -3.26
CA PRO A 39 14.50 -0.19 -3.07
C PRO A 39 14.20 1.11 -2.30
N ALA A 40 15.15 1.56 -1.49
CA ALA A 40 15.00 2.78 -0.71
C ALA A 40 14.72 3.99 -1.62
N GLY A 41 13.77 4.83 -1.21
CA GLY A 41 13.34 6.01 -1.98
C GLY A 41 12.36 5.75 -3.13
N THR A 42 12.04 4.50 -3.47
CA THR A 42 10.99 4.18 -4.46
C THR A 42 9.61 4.03 -3.81
N ALA A 43 8.58 3.88 -4.63
CA ALA A 43 7.19 3.75 -4.20
C ALA A 43 6.39 2.81 -5.11
N VAL A 44 5.35 2.20 -4.55
CA VAL A 44 4.34 1.45 -5.32
C VAL A 44 3.10 2.33 -5.48
N ARG A 45 2.54 2.31 -6.69
CA ARG A 45 1.33 3.07 -7.06
C ARG A 45 0.18 2.12 -7.33
N PHE A 46 -0.98 2.44 -6.77
CA PHE A 46 -2.24 1.73 -6.92
C PHE A 46 -3.25 2.68 -7.58
N GLU A 47 -3.69 2.37 -8.79
CA GLU A 47 -4.77 3.12 -9.46
C GLU A 47 -6.14 2.78 -8.82
N PRO A 48 -7.19 3.59 -9.04
CA PRO A 48 -8.55 3.25 -8.60
C PRO A 48 -9.00 1.89 -9.13
N GLY A 49 -9.43 0.99 -8.24
CA GLY A 49 -9.83 -0.38 -8.58
C GLY A 49 -8.69 -1.35 -8.88
N ASP A 50 -7.42 -0.94 -8.79
CA ASP A 50 -6.26 -1.80 -9.00
C ASP A 50 -6.07 -2.76 -7.82
N GLU A 51 -5.64 -3.99 -8.11
CA GLU A 51 -5.34 -5.02 -7.12
C GLU A 51 -3.98 -5.65 -7.40
N ARG A 52 -3.10 -5.62 -6.40
CA ARG A 52 -1.72 -6.14 -6.50
C ARG A 52 -1.31 -6.91 -5.26
N GLU A 53 -0.49 -7.93 -5.47
CA GLU A 53 0.27 -8.62 -4.41
C GLU A 53 1.59 -7.89 -4.19
N VAL A 54 1.88 -7.53 -2.94
CA VAL A 54 3.05 -6.75 -2.50
C VAL A 54 3.52 -7.20 -1.13
#